data_AF-A0A6I7MSV6-F1
#
_entry.id   AF-A0A6I7MSV6-F1
#
_cell.length_a   1.000
_cell.length_b   1.000
_cell.length_c   1.000
_cell.angle_alpha   90.00
_cell.angle_beta   90.00
_cell.angle_gamma   90.00
#
_symmetry.space_group_name_H-M   'P 1'
#
loop_
_entity.id
_entity.type
_entity.pdbx_description
1 polymer ?
#
loop_
_entity_poly.entity_id
_entity_poly.type
_entity_poly.pdbx_seq_one_letter_code
_entity_poly.pdbx_strand_id
1 'polypeptide(L)'
;MSKITFVVGASGVGKSTFIENYKGRNPTCQVLDIPALWKNKYGSCDLLIEGDEMDLDLYMEASDLAFFAIINNEELVVEYNANGEDEGIADLISLAKKLGINTEIIFLDLDANEAFQRVQKSGPDYFPSHSIKEMTEDILICTLYSIEENMGLTEICSVATEALDISLFKKSEEGIESYFYISAPKRGLMQEDLGSLNGSQSPVKEYLSFEEVFAQFQKEYSVFNCELIHLDDEYKDKTKLIFDEFFVQQVSDDFSHQSWLNL
;
A
#
# COMPACT_ATOMS: atom_id res chain seq x y z
N MET A 1 -11.90 -1.05 9.45
CA MET A 1 -11.35 0.22 9.95
C MET A 1 -9.89 -0.02 10.17
N SER A 2 -9.03 0.67 9.43
CA SER A 2 -7.58 0.50 9.49
C SER A 2 -7.02 0.80 10.87
N LYS A 3 -5.92 0.12 11.20
CA LYS A 3 -5.24 0.25 12.50
C LYS A 3 -3.72 0.17 12.31
N ILE A 4 -2.98 1.00 13.01
CA ILE A 4 -1.53 0.89 13.15
C ILE A 4 -1.20 0.50 14.60
N THR A 5 -0.48 -0.60 14.77
CA THR A 5 -0.03 -1.09 16.08
C THR A 5 1.48 -0.96 16.19
N PHE A 6 1.92 -0.03 17.03
CA PHE A 6 3.34 0.16 17.33
C PHE A 6 3.76 -0.76 18.46
N VAL A 7 4.66 -1.70 18.16
CA VAL A 7 5.33 -2.52 19.19
C VAL A 7 6.61 -1.83 19.57
N VAL A 8 6.65 -1.32 20.80
CA VAL A 8 7.67 -0.39 21.28
C VAL A 8 8.48 -0.98 22.42
N GLY A 9 9.76 -0.67 22.48
CA GLY A 9 10.65 -1.01 23.59
C GLY A 9 12.12 -1.05 23.18
N ALA A 10 13.01 -1.13 24.16
CA ALA A 10 14.45 -1.15 23.93
C ALA A 10 14.92 -2.36 23.09
N SER A 11 16.15 -2.33 22.60
CA SER A 11 16.80 -3.51 22.00
C SER A 11 16.86 -4.67 23.01
N GLY A 12 16.50 -5.88 22.59
CA GLY A 12 16.58 -7.09 23.43
C GLY A 12 15.34 -7.43 24.26
N VAL A 13 14.30 -6.59 24.27
CA VAL A 13 13.06 -6.84 25.03
C VAL A 13 12.15 -7.92 24.41
N GLY A 14 12.41 -8.31 23.15
CA GLY A 14 11.68 -9.37 22.45
C GLY A 14 10.55 -8.90 21.51
N LYS A 15 10.67 -7.69 20.93
CA LYS A 15 9.69 -7.13 19.99
C LYS A 15 9.40 -8.04 18.80
N SER A 16 10.43 -8.48 18.08
CA SER A 16 10.26 -9.33 16.89
C SER A 16 9.59 -10.66 17.25
N THR A 17 10.00 -11.30 18.36
CA THR A 17 9.34 -12.52 18.88
C THR A 17 7.88 -12.27 19.26
N PHE A 18 7.57 -11.11 19.84
CA PHE A 18 6.19 -10.74 20.14
C PHE A 18 5.38 -10.60 18.84
N ILE A 19 5.91 -9.89 17.84
CA ILE A 19 5.25 -9.66 16.55
C ILE A 19 5.00 -10.97 15.81
N GLU A 20 5.96 -11.89 15.77
CA GLU A 20 5.78 -13.22 15.17
C GLU A 20 4.62 -13.99 15.82
N ASN A 21 4.58 -14.00 17.16
CA ASN A 21 3.48 -14.63 17.90
C ASN A 21 2.15 -13.91 17.71
N TYR A 22 2.17 -12.59 17.58
CA TYR A 22 1.01 -11.75 17.32
C TYR A 22 0.42 -12.06 15.94
N LYS A 23 1.26 -12.10 14.90
CA LYS A 23 0.89 -12.46 13.52
C LYS A 23 0.29 -13.88 13.45
N GLY A 24 0.85 -14.83 14.22
CA GLY A 24 0.30 -16.18 14.30
C GLY A 24 -1.12 -16.25 14.88
N ARG A 25 -1.54 -15.24 15.67
CA ARG A 25 -2.90 -15.13 16.24
C ARG A 25 -3.82 -14.24 15.41
N ASN A 26 -3.25 -13.29 14.67
CA ASN A 26 -3.95 -12.33 13.82
C ASN A 26 -3.42 -12.44 12.38
N PRO A 27 -3.81 -13.47 11.61
CA PRO A 27 -3.22 -13.76 10.30
C PRO A 27 -3.51 -12.68 9.24
N THR A 28 -4.46 -11.78 9.51
CA THR A 28 -4.84 -10.66 8.63
C THR A 28 -4.03 -9.39 8.90
N CYS A 29 -3.09 -9.39 9.86
CA CYS A 29 -2.22 -8.23 10.07
C CYS A 29 -1.01 -8.28 9.13
N GLN A 30 -0.66 -7.12 8.57
CA GLN A 30 0.61 -6.91 7.87
C GLN A 30 1.67 -6.47 8.87
N VAL A 31 2.91 -6.90 8.66
CA VAL A 31 4.04 -6.50 9.50
C VAL A 31 5.02 -5.71 8.63
N LEU A 32 5.30 -4.47 9.05
CA LEU A 32 6.38 -3.69 8.47
C LEU A 32 7.71 -4.13 9.09
N ASP A 33 8.37 -5.08 8.44
CA ASP A 33 9.65 -5.65 8.87
C ASP A 33 10.74 -5.32 7.84
N ILE A 34 11.27 -4.09 7.92
CA ILE A 34 12.32 -3.59 7.01
C ILE A 34 13.56 -4.51 7.02
N PRO A 35 14.08 -4.97 8.19
CA PRO A 35 15.20 -5.90 8.20
C PRO A 35 14.92 -7.21 7.48
N ALA A 36 13.71 -7.78 7.62
CA ALA A 36 13.33 -8.99 6.89
C ALA A 36 13.23 -8.74 5.38
N LEU A 37 12.62 -7.63 4.95
CA LEU A 37 12.56 -7.25 3.53
C LEU A 37 13.98 -7.09 2.95
N TRP A 38 14.87 -6.40 3.67
CA TRP A 38 16.27 -6.24 3.28
C TRP A 38 16.99 -7.59 3.18
N LYS A 39 16.87 -8.43 4.22
CA LYS A 39 17.52 -9.75 4.27
C LYS A 39 17.03 -10.67 3.15
N ASN A 40 15.75 -10.60 2.78
CA ASN A 40 15.21 -11.37 1.67
C ASN A 40 15.82 -10.95 0.33
N LYS A 41 16.09 -9.66 0.14
CA LYS A 41 16.68 -9.13 -1.10
C LYS A 41 18.20 -9.34 -1.18
N TYR A 42 18.90 -9.14 -0.07
CA TYR A 42 20.37 -9.06 -0.04
C TYR A 42 21.08 -10.20 0.70
N GLY A 43 20.32 -11.09 1.35
CA GLY A 43 20.85 -12.24 2.10
C GLY A 43 21.50 -11.91 3.44
N SER A 44 21.72 -10.64 3.77
CA SER A 44 22.27 -10.15 5.04
C SER A 44 21.81 -8.73 5.33
N CYS A 45 21.84 -8.32 6.61
CA CYS A 45 21.49 -6.96 7.03
C CYS A 45 22.71 -6.06 7.28
N ASP A 46 23.93 -6.53 7.02
CA ASP A 46 25.16 -5.81 7.38
C ASP A 46 25.22 -4.43 6.71
N LEU A 47 24.88 -4.35 5.43
CA LEU A 47 24.82 -3.10 4.65
C LEU A 47 23.74 -2.13 5.14
N LEU A 48 22.65 -2.64 5.70
CA LEU A 48 21.60 -1.81 6.29
C LEU A 48 22.06 -1.17 7.62
N ILE A 49 22.94 -1.85 8.36
CA ILE A 49 23.50 -1.33 9.63
C ILE A 49 24.57 -0.27 9.37
N GLU A 50 25.33 -0.40 8.28
CA GLU A 50 26.40 0.53 7.91
C GLU A 50 25.88 1.88 7.39
N GLY A 51 24.57 2.00 7.16
CA GLY A 51 23.92 3.26 6.76
C GLY A 51 24.21 3.67 5.32
N ASP A 52 24.63 2.72 4.47
CA ASP A 52 24.77 2.96 3.04
C ASP A 52 23.41 3.31 2.42
N GLU A 53 23.44 4.19 1.42
CA GLU A 53 22.27 4.75 0.74
C GLU A 53 21.20 3.67 0.52
N MET A 54 20.04 3.93 1.10
CA MET A 54 18.91 3.03 1.05
C MET A 54 18.56 2.73 -0.40
N ASP A 55 18.45 1.43 -0.69
CA ASP A 55 17.91 0.97 -1.94
C ASP A 55 16.47 1.50 -2.10
N LEU A 56 16.29 2.36 -3.10
CA LEU A 56 15.00 2.98 -3.43
C LEU A 56 13.89 1.94 -3.61
N ASP A 57 14.23 0.77 -4.17
CA ASP A 57 13.25 -0.30 -4.37
C ASP A 57 12.72 -0.83 -3.02
N LEU A 58 13.58 -0.97 -2.01
CA LEU A 58 13.17 -1.43 -0.68
C LEU A 58 12.26 -0.40 -0.01
N TYR A 59 12.61 0.87 -0.14
CA TYR A 59 11.77 1.95 0.38
C TYR A 59 10.38 1.95 -0.24
N MET A 60 10.32 1.77 -1.57
CA MET A 60 9.05 1.65 -2.29
C MET A 60 8.28 0.41 -1.86
N GLU A 61 8.92 -0.75 -1.73
CA GLU A 61 8.27 -2.00 -1.28
C GLU A 61 7.69 -1.87 0.13
N ALA A 62 8.46 -1.28 1.06
CA ALA A 62 8.02 -1.05 2.43
C ALA A 62 6.87 -0.02 2.50
N SER A 63 6.94 1.03 1.68
CA SER A 63 5.89 2.04 1.58
C SER A 63 4.60 1.47 0.97
N ASP A 64 4.70 0.68 -0.11
CA ASP A 64 3.56 0.02 -0.74
C ASP A 64 2.87 -0.94 0.25
N LEU A 65 3.65 -1.74 1.00
CA LEU A 65 3.11 -2.64 2.02
C LEU A 65 2.31 -1.85 3.09
N ALA A 66 2.89 -0.77 3.61
CA ALA A 66 2.23 0.05 4.62
C ALA A 66 0.98 0.74 4.06
N PHE A 67 1.07 1.30 2.86
CA PHE A 67 -0.02 1.99 2.17
C PHE A 67 -1.20 1.05 1.94
N PHE A 68 -0.97 -0.10 1.31
CA PHE A 68 -2.04 -1.06 1.00
C PHE A 68 -2.63 -1.68 2.26
N ALA A 69 -1.85 -1.95 3.31
CA ALA A 69 -2.38 -2.41 4.59
C ALA A 69 -3.42 -1.42 5.13
N ILE A 70 -3.12 -0.12 5.09
CA ILE A 70 -4.01 0.90 5.64
C ILE A 70 -5.23 1.13 4.74
N ILE A 71 -5.06 1.26 3.42
CA ILE A 71 -6.17 1.47 2.48
C ILE A 71 -7.13 0.29 2.45
N ASN A 72 -6.61 -0.95 2.53
CA ASN A 72 -7.44 -2.16 2.57
C ASN A 72 -8.10 -2.42 3.93
N ASN A 73 -8.04 -1.46 4.86
CA ASN A 73 -8.60 -1.57 6.21
C ASN A 73 -8.00 -2.70 7.06
N GLU A 74 -6.76 -3.11 6.78
CA GLU A 74 -6.01 -4.10 7.54
C GLU A 74 -5.30 -3.46 8.75
N GLU A 75 -4.74 -4.32 9.61
CA GLU A 75 -3.87 -3.89 10.70
C GLU A 75 -2.41 -3.89 10.23
N LEU A 76 -1.73 -2.74 10.33
CA LEU A 76 -0.30 -2.62 10.13
C LEU A 76 0.42 -2.68 11.48
N VAL A 77 1.21 -3.71 11.70
CA VAL A 77 2.05 -3.87 12.89
C VAL A 77 3.47 -3.38 12.58
N VAL A 78 3.97 -2.48 13.41
CA VAL A 78 5.27 -1.84 13.22
C VAL A 78 6.16 -2.15 14.43
N GLU A 79 7.33 -2.73 14.18
CA GLU A 79 8.39 -2.74 15.19
C GLU A 79 9.01 -1.35 15.28
N TYR A 80 8.88 -0.69 16.42
CA TYR A 80 9.37 0.67 16.60
C TYR A 80 10.27 0.77 17.83
N ASN A 81 11.34 1.55 17.71
CA ASN A 81 12.22 1.84 18.83
C ASN A 81 11.93 3.24 19.36
N ALA A 82 11.31 3.32 20.53
CA ALA A 82 11.11 4.59 21.22
C ALA A 82 12.08 4.75 22.38
N ASN A 83 12.68 5.93 22.51
CA ASN A 83 13.52 6.31 23.63
C ASN A 83 12.92 7.52 24.36
N GLY A 84 12.38 7.32 25.56
CA GLY A 84 11.86 8.43 26.38
C GLY A 84 10.67 9.16 25.74
N GLU A 85 10.71 10.50 25.74
CA GLU A 85 9.75 11.33 25.01
C GLU A 85 10.14 11.33 23.53
N ASP A 86 9.51 10.45 22.76
CA ASP A 86 9.75 10.30 21.33
C ASP A 86 8.75 11.12 20.52
N GLU A 87 9.20 12.24 19.97
CA GLU A 87 8.33 13.12 19.17
C GLU A 87 7.90 12.45 17.86
N GLY A 88 8.72 11.55 17.29
CA GLY A 88 8.44 10.88 16.02
C GLY A 88 7.20 9.99 16.08
N ILE A 89 7.11 9.12 17.10
CA ILE A 89 5.90 8.28 17.28
C ILE A 89 4.66 9.13 17.59
N ALA A 90 4.83 10.24 18.33
CA ALA A 90 3.72 11.15 18.65
C ALA A 90 3.17 11.83 17.40
N ASP A 91 4.05 12.26 16.49
CA ASP A 91 3.68 12.85 15.21
C ASP A 91 2.99 11.84 14.29
N LEU A 92 3.50 10.62 14.20
CA LEU A 92 2.87 9.53 13.46
C LEU A 92 1.46 9.23 13.97
N ILE A 93 1.28 9.16 15.30
CA ILE A 93 -0.02 8.94 15.93
C ILE A 93 -0.97 10.11 15.65
N SER A 94 -0.48 11.33 15.75
CA SER A 94 -1.24 12.55 15.47
C SER A 94 -1.72 12.58 14.02
N LEU A 95 -0.85 12.26 13.07
CA LEU A 95 -1.16 12.19 11.65
C LEU A 95 -2.17 11.07 11.36
N ALA A 96 -1.92 9.84 11.81
CA ALA A 96 -2.85 8.73 11.65
C ALA A 96 -4.25 9.05 12.21
N LYS A 97 -4.33 9.70 13.37
CA LYS A 97 -5.60 10.13 13.97
C LYS A 97 -6.35 11.14 13.12
N LYS A 98 -5.66 12.11 12.49
CA LYS A 98 -6.29 13.07 11.56
C LYS A 98 -6.93 12.36 10.36
N LEU A 99 -6.30 11.28 9.91
CA LEU A 99 -6.76 10.45 8.80
C LEU A 99 -7.82 9.41 9.22
N GLY A 100 -8.26 9.41 10.49
CA GLY A 100 -9.26 8.47 10.99
C GLY A 100 -8.75 7.04 11.18
N ILE A 101 -7.43 6.84 11.18
CA ILE A 101 -6.78 5.53 11.39
C ILE A 101 -6.64 5.31 12.90
N ASN A 102 -7.03 4.12 13.38
CA ASN A 102 -6.86 3.77 14.78
C ASN A 102 -5.38 3.48 15.08
N THR A 103 -4.90 3.90 16.25
CA THR A 103 -3.53 3.61 16.68
C THR A 103 -3.54 2.87 18.02
N GLU A 104 -2.63 1.89 18.15
CA GLU A 104 -2.36 1.19 19.40
C GLU A 104 -0.85 1.18 19.66
N ILE A 105 -0.46 1.32 20.93
CA ILE A 105 0.92 1.17 21.37
C ILE A 105 1.00 -0.01 22.32
N ILE A 106 1.85 -0.97 21.99
CA ILE A 106 2.19 -2.11 22.84
C ILE A 106 3.62 -1.88 23.33
N PHE A 107 3.75 -1.51 24.61
CA PHE A 107 5.05 -1.30 25.23
C PHE A 107 5.57 -2.59 25.86
N LEU A 108 6.74 -3.06 25.41
CA LEU A 108 7.45 -4.18 25.99
C LEU A 108 8.58 -3.67 26.87
N ASP A 109 8.50 -3.98 28.16
CA ASP A 109 9.50 -3.61 29.15
C ASP A 109 10.22 -4.84 29.71
N LEU A 110 11.50 -4.68 30.00
CA LEU A 110 12.39 -5.72 30.52
C LEU A 110 13.52 -5.07 31.29
N ASP A 111 14.03 -5.72 32.34
CA ASP A 111 15.20 -5.23 33.06
C ASP A 111 16.38 -4.98 32.09
N ALA A 112 17.01 -3.82 32.21
CA ALA A 112 18.05 -3.39 31.28
C ALA A 112 19.24 -4.36 31.23
N ASN A 113 19.60 -4.99 32.36
CA ASN A 113 20.68 -5.98 32.38
C ASN A 113 20.26 -7.27 31.67
N GLU A 114 19.02 -7.69 31.82
CA GLU A 114 18.49 -8.84 31.09
C GLU A 114 18.43 -8.58 29.59
N ALA A 115 17.94 -7.41 29.18
CA ALA A 115 17.87 -7.02 27.77
C ALA A 115 19.27 -6.99 27.14
N PHE A 116 20.24 -6.40 27.84
CA PHE A 116 21.63 -6.37 27.42
C PHE A 116 22.25 -7.76 27.33
N GLN A 117 22.01 -8.64 28.30
CA GLN A 117 22.48 -10.03 28.25
C GLN A 117 21.88 -10.81 27.08
N ARG A 118 20.63 -10.52 26.70
CA ARG A 118 20.00 -11.14 25.52
C ARG A 118 20.68 -10.68 24.23
N VAL A 119 20.94 -9.38 24.09
CA VAL A 119 21.69 -8.83 22.96
C VAL A 119 23.11 -9.40 22.89
N GLN A 120 23.81 -9.57 24.01
CA GLN A 120 25.15 -10.18 23.99
C GLN A 120 25.15 -11.66 23.56
N LYS A 121 24.05 -12.37 23.82
CA LYS A 121 23.88 -13.79 23.44
C LYS A 121 23.29 -13.95 22.06
N SER A 122 22.91 -12.87 21.39
CA SER A 122 22.24 -12.95 20.11
C SER A 122 23.24 -13.35 19.02
N GLY A 123 22.76 -14.15 18.05
CA GLY A 123 23.57 -14.58 16.93
C GLY A 123 23.84 -13.47 15.91
N PRO A 124 24.59 -13.77 14.83
CA PRO A 124 24.86 -12.84 13.75
C PRO A 124 23.59 -12.35 13.03
N ASP A 125 22.48 -13.09 13.13
CA ASP A 125 21.19 -12.72 12.55
C ASP A 125 20.44 -11.63 13.34
N TYR A 126 20.96 -11.18 14.48
CA TYR A 126 20.31 -10.16 15.28
C TYR A 126 20.41 -8.78 14.64
N PHE A 127 19.26 -8.18 14.37
CA PHE A 127 19.18 -6.81 13.90
C PHE A 127 18.74 -5.85 15.02
N PRO A 128 19.53 -4.81 15.34
CA PRO A 128 19.14 -3.82 16.33
C PRO A 128 18.09 -2.85 15.80
N SER A 129 16.90 -2.86 16.42
CA SER A 129 15.77 -2.00 16.03
C SER A 129 16.06 -0.48 16.08
N HIS A 130 17.09 -0.01 16.79
CA HIS A 130 17.47 1.40 16.75
C HIS A 130 18.08 1.83 15.41
N SER A 131 18.68 0.89 14.66
CA SER A 131 19.33 1.18 13.38
C SER A 131 18.36 1.49 12.24
N ILE A 132 17.06 1.21 12.41
CA ILE A 132 16.01 1.46 11.40
C ILE A 132 14.97 2.47 11.86
N LYS A 133 15.17 3.13 13.01
CA LYS A 133 14.14 4.01 13.59
C LYS A 133 13.76 5.12 12.60
N GLU A 134 14.73 5.92 12.17
CA GLU A 134 14.52 7.06 11.27
C GLU A 134 13.90 6.60 9.95
N MET A 135 14.40 5.50 9.39
CA MET A 135 13.84 4.90 8.17
C MET A 135 12.37 4.47 8.33
N THR A 136 12.03 3.88 9.47
CA THR A 136 10.65 3.48 9.77
C THR A 136 9.73 4.71 9.88
N GLU A 137 10.23 5.79 10.49
CA GLU A 137 9.51 7.06 10.57
C GLU A 137 9.28 7.66 9.19
N ASP A 138 10.31 7.77 8.37
CA ASP A 138 10.23 8.34 7.02
C ASP A 138 9.23 7.57 6.14
N ILE A 139 9.31 6.23 6.13
CA ILE A 139 8.36 5.37 5.40
C ILE A 139 6.94 5.64 5.85
N LEU A 140 6.69 5.66 7.16
CA LEU A 140 5.34 5.84 7.68
C LEU A 140 4.82 7.27 7.48
N ILE A 141 5.66 8.29 7.62
CA ILE A 141 5.30 9.68 7.34
C ILE A 141 4.92 9.84 5.87
N CYS A 142 5.78 9.38 4.95
CA CYS A 142 5.49 9.40 3.52
C CYS A 142 4.21 8.62 3.20
N THR A 143 4.04 7.43 3.77
CA THR A 143 2.83 6.61 3.58
C THR A 143 1.58 7.33 4.04
N LEU A 144 1.60 7.95 5.23
CA LEU A 144 0.44 8.66 5.77
C LEU A 144 0.14 9.94 4.97
N TYR A 145 1.15 10.67 4.49
CA TYR A 145 0.92 11.78 3.56
C TYR A 145 0.37 11.31 2.22
N SER A 146 0.87 10.21 1.66
CA SER A 146 0.28 9.60 0.48
C SER A 146 -1.15 9.20 0.75
N ILE A 147 -1.48 8.62 1.90
CA ILE A 147 -2.87 8.33 2.25
C ILE A 147 -3.68 9.61 2.33
N GLU A 148 -3.19 10.68 2.97
CA GLU A 148 -3.86 11.98 3.03
C GLU A 148 -4.15 12.54 1.63
N GLU A 149 -3.19 12.52 0.72
CA GLU A 149 -3.35 12.93 -0.68
C GLU A 149 -4.36 12.05 -1.43
N ASN A 150 -4.46 10.79 -1.04
CA ASN A 150 -5.37 9.80 -1.62
C ASN A 150 -6.67 9.65 -0.81
N MET A 151 -6.87 10.39 0.29
CA MET A 151 -8.06 10.29 1.11
C MET A 151 -9.24 10.89 0.34
N GLY A 152 -10.33 10.14 0.29
CA GLY A 152 -11.47 10.47 -0.56
C GLY A 152 -11.33 9.95 -1.98
N LEU A 153 -10.21 9.34 -2.37
CA LEU A 153 -10.14 8.57 -3.61
C LEU A 153 -10.82 7.21 -3.44
N THR A 154 -11.67 6.85 -4.39
CA THR A 154 -12.30 5.54 -4.50
C THR A 154 -12.12 5.07 -5.93
N GLU A 155 -11.44 3.94 -6.13
CA GLU A 155 -11.34 3.34 -7.45
C GLU A 155 -12.71 2.80 -7.86
N ILE A 156 -13.26 3.33 -8.94
CA ILE A 156 -14.56 2.92 -9.49
C ILE A 156 -14.39 1.67 -10.33
N CYS A 157 -13.40 1.67 -11.24
CA CYS A 157 -13.10 0.51 -12.05
C CYS A 157 -11.64 0.53 -12.53
N SER A 158 -11.09 -0.65 -12.74
CA SER A 158 -9.79 -0.84 -13.38
C SER A 158 -9.96 -1.77 -14.58
N VAL A 159 -9.37 -1.38 -15.71
CA VAL A 159 -9.35 -2.18 -16.93
C VAL A 159 -7.95 -2.30 -17.50
N ALA A 160 -7.68 -3.40 -18.17
CA ALA A 160 -6.41 -3.72 -18.79
C ALA A 160 -6.57 -3.78 -20.32
N THR A 161 -5.83 -2.97 -21.06
CA THR A 161 -5.65 -3.16 -22.51
C THR A 161 -4.44 -4.06 -22.77
N GLU A 162 -4.08 -4.32 -24.03
CA GLU A 162 -2.81 -5.01 -24.34
C GLU A 162 -1.57 -4.23 -23.86
N ALA A 163 -1.65 -2.90 -23.77
CA ALA A 163 -0.49 -2.04 -23.51
C ALA A 163 -0.53 -1.28 -22.18
N LEU A 164 -1.73 -1.02 -21.65
CA LEU A 164 -1.96 -0.13 -20.52
C LEU A 164 -2.92 -0.74 -19.51
N ASP A 165 -2.65 -0.55 -18.23
CA ASP A 165 -3.62 -0.65 -17.15
C ASP A 165 -4.21 0.74 -16.90
N ILE A 166 -5.53 0.84 -16.85
CA ILE A 166 -6.26 2.09 -16.76
C ILE A 166 -7.22 2.01 -15.58
N SER A 167 -7.06 2.92 -14.62
CA SER A 167 -7.90 2.98 -13.42
C SER A 167 -8.67 4.28 -13.36
N LEU A 168 -9.98 4.17 -13.14
CA LEU A 168 -10.93 5.27 -12.97
C LEU A 168 -11.20 5.48 -11.49
N PHE A 169 -11.12 6.73 -11.04
CA PHE A 169 -11.28 7.12 -9.65
C PHE A 169 -12.37 8.17 -9.48
N LYS A 170 -13.05 8.08 -8.33
CA LYS A 170 -13.81 9.16 -7.70
C LYS A 170 -12.91 9.81 -6.66
N LYS A 171 -12.85 11.13 -6.59
CA LYS A 171 -12.28 11.91 -5.50
C LYS A 171 -13.40 12.61 -4.74
N SER A 172 -13.42 12.49 -3.42
CA SER A 172 -14.40 13.13 -2.54
C SER A 172 -13.67 14.05 -1.57
N GLU A 173 -13.71 15.35 -1.81
CA GLU A 173 -13.01 16.36 -1.02
C GLU A 173 -13.99 17.46 -0.60
N GLU A 174 -14.11 17.73 0.71
CA GLU A 174 -15.02 18.75 1.28
C GLU A 174 -16.49 18.66 0.81
N GLY A 175 -16.96 17.45 0.47
CA GLY A 175 -18.32 17.21 -0.03
C GLY A 175 -18.50 17.51 -1.53
N ILE A 176 -17.42 17.82 -2.24
CA ILE A 176 -17.36 17.90 -3.69
C ILE A 176 -16.81 16.58 -4.22
N GLU A 177 -17.54 15.97 -5.14
CA GLU A 177 -17.08 14.79 -5.86
C GLU A 177 -16.49 15.22 -7.21
N SER A 178 -15.27 14.79 -7.49
CA SER A 178 -14.69 14.85 -8.83
C SER A 178 -14.27 13.45 -9.28
N TYR A 179 -14.03 13.29 -10.57
CA TYR A 179 -13.76 12.01 -11.18
C TYR A 179 -12.63 12.14 -12.19
N PHE A 180 -11.77 11.14 -12.28
CA PHE A 180 -10.67 11.13 -13.24
C PHE A 180 -10.18 9.70 -13.52
N TYR A 181 -9.43 9.49 -14.60
CA TYR A 181 -8.75 8.23 -14.87
C TYR A 181 -7.25 8.45 -15.10
N ILE A 182 -6.47 7.44 -14.77
CA ILE A 182 -5.04 7.36 -15.04
C ILE A 182 -4.78 6.11 -15.87
N SER A 183 -3.77 6.18 -16.74
CA SER A 183 -3.29 5.02 -17.52
C SER A 183 -1.80 4.81 -17.26
N ALA A 184 -1.40 3.58 -16.95
CA ALA A 184 -0.02 3.17 -16.75
C ALA A 184 0.33 2.01 -17.71
N PRO A 185 1.57 1.88 -18.20
CA PRO A 185 1.98 0.71 -18.96
C PRO A 185 1.85 -0.58 -18.14
N LYS A 186 1.37 -1.67 -18.77
CA LYS A 186 1.34 -3.01 -18.15
C LYS A 186 2.75 -3.41 -17.72
N ARG A 187 2.97 -3.65 -16.42
CA ARG A 187 4.25 -4.16 -15.90
C ARG A 187 4.44 -5.60 -16.37
N GLY A 188 5.03 -5.77 -17.55
CA GLY A 188 5.16 -7.09 -18.16
C GLY A 188 5.78 -7.10 -19.55
N LEU A 189 6.77 -6.26 -19.84
CA LEU A 189 7.72 -6.43 -20.96
C LEU A 189 8.98 -5.59 -20.65
N MET A 190 10.01 -6.29 -20.17
CA MET A 190 11.44 -5.98 -20.03
C MET A 190 11.92 -4.55 -19.67
N GLN A 191 12.82 -4.53 -18.67
CA GLN A 191 13.85 -3.52 -18.47
C GLN A 191 14.46 -3.05 -19.81
N GLU A 192 14.25 -1.80 -20.16
CA GLU A 192 15.20 -0.85 -20.74
C GLU A 192 14.40 0.43 -21.11
N ASP A 193 15.01 1.60 -20.89
CA ASP A 193 14.47 2.95 -21.17
C ASP A 193 13.55 3.64 -20.15
N LEU A 194 14.02 3.75 -18.90
CA LEU A 194 13.73 4.92 -18.05
C LEU A 194 14.54 6.17 -18.46
N GLY A 195 14.82 6.32 -19.75
CA GLY A 195 15.52 7.47 -20.34
C GLY A 195 14.60 8.57 -20.89
N SER A 196 13.27 8.41 -20.82
CA SER A 196 12.34 9.34 -21.50
C SER A 196 11.00 9.61 -20.81
N LEU A 197 10.92 9.47 -19.48
CA LEU A 197 9.77 9.97 -18.70
C LEU A 197 9.98 11.37 -18.10
N ASN A 198 10.85 12.17 -18.71
CA ASN A 198 10.80 13.62 -18.59
C ASN A 198 9.80 14.14 -19.64
N GLY A 199 8.50 14.17 -19.35
CA GLY A 199 7.59 14.98 -20.17
C GLY A 199 6.13 14.60 -20.36
N SER A 200 5.53 13.70 -19.57
CA SER A 200 4.06 13.51 -19.64
C SER A 200 3.39 13.38 -18.29
N GLN A 201 3.57 14.38 -17.42
CA GLN A 201 2.44 14.77 -16.57
C GLN A 201 1.44 15.52 -17.46
N SER A 202 0.60 14.79 -18.19
CA SER A 202 -0.66 15.40 -18.60
C SER A 202 -1.43 15.66 -17.31
N PRO A 203 -1.85 16.90 -17.02
CA PRO A 203 -2.68 17.16 -15.85
C PRO A 203 -3.87 16.23 -15.93
N VAL A 204 -4.02 15.38 -14.91
CA VAL A 204 -5.14 14.45 -14.81
C VAL A 204 -6.40 15.30 -14.88
N LYS A 205 -7.15 15.16 -15.98
CA LYS A 205 -8.32 16.00 -16.22
C LYS A 205 -9.44 15.49 -15.31
N GLU A 206 -9.87 16.35 -14.39
CA GLU A 206 -10.98 16.07 -13.49
C GLU A 206 -12.33 16.44 -14.13
N TYR A 207 -13.36 15.65 -13.81
CA TYR A 207 -14.74 15.79 -14.23
C TYR A 207 -15.64 15.89 -12.99
N LEU A 208 -16.79 16.57 -13.10
CA LEU A 208 -17.67 16.80 -11.94
C LEU A 208 -18.77 15.74 -11.81
N SER A 209 -18.83 14.78 -12.74
CA SER A 209 -19.79 13.68 -12.72
C SER A 209 -19.19 12.40 -13.28
N PHE A 210 -19.72 11.28 -12.79
CA PHE A 210 -19.37 9.95 -13.27
C PHE A 210 -19.69 9.80 -14.78
N GLU A 211 -20.83 10.32 -15.21
CA GLU A 211 -21.28 10.22 -16.60
C GLU A 211 -20.32 10.95 -17.56
N GLU A 212 -19.79 12.11 -17.15
CA GLU A 212 -18.85 12.88 -17.96
C GLU A 212 -17.49 12.19 -18.10
N VAL A 213 -16.91 11.74 -16.97
CA VAL A 213 -15.61 11.05 -17.02
C VAL A 213 -15.72 9.76 -17.81
N PHE A 214 -16.83 9.04 -17.67
CA PHE A 214 -17.01 7.74 -18.26
C PHE A 214 -17.24 7.86 -19.77
N ALA A 215 -18.03 8.84 -20.22
CA ALA A 215 -18.19 9.13 -21.65
C ALA A 215 -16.86 9.54 -22.32
N GLN A 216 -16.01 10.29 -21.61
CA GLN A 216 -14.68 10.59 -22.13
C GLN A 216 -13.78 9.35 -22.16
N PHE A 217 -13.77 8.57 -21.08
CA PHE A 217 -13.02 7.33 -20.98
C PHE A 217 -13.33 6.39 -22.15
N GLN A 218 -14.61 6.20 -22.48
CA GLN A 218 -15.05 5.41 -23.65
C GLN A 218 -14.56 5.96 -24.99
N LYS A 219 -14.50 7.29 -25.11
CA LYS A 219 -14.05 7.96 -26.34
C LYS A 219 -12.55 7.80 -26.55
N GLU A 220 -11.77 7.83 -25.47
CA GLU A 220 -10.31 7.72 -25.53
C GLU A 220 -9.84 6.27 -25.62
N TYR A 221 -10.45 5.39 -24.83
CA TYR A 221 -10.15 3.96 -24.80
C TYR A 221 -11.38 3.25 -25.30
N SER A 222 -11.50 3.14 -26.62
CA SER A 222 -12.59 2.40 -27.27
C SER A 222 -12.70 1.04 -26.59
N VAL A 223 -13.79 0.84 -25.84
CA VAL A 223 -13.90 -0.18 -24.78
C VAL A 223 -13.64 -1.60 -25.30
N PHE A 224 -13.78 -1.81 -26.61
CA PHE A 224 -13.69 -3.08 -27.33
C PHE A 224 -12.39 -3.90 -27.15
N ASN A 225 -11.32 -3.37 -26.53
CA ASN A 225 -10.06 -4.09 -26.28
C ASN A 225 -9.60 -4.09 -24.80
N CYS A 226 -10.52 -3.92 -23.83
CA CYS A 226 -10.16 -3.83 -22.41
C CYS A 226 -10.64 -5.06 -21.61
N GLU A 227 -9.79 -5.69 -20.80
CA GLU A 227 -10.16 -6.68 -19.79
C GLU A 227 -10.56 -5.97 -18.49
N LEU A 228 -11.74 -6.25 -17.95
CA LEU A 228 -12.15 -5.68 -16.66
C LEU A 228 -11.41 -6.39 -15.52
N ILE A 229 -10.61 -5.64 -14.76
CA ILE A 229 -9.87 -6.13 -13.59
C ILE A 229 -10.71 -5.97 -12.33
N HIS A 230 -11.28 -4.78 -12.12
CA HIS A 230 -12.02 -4.41 -10.92
C HIS A 230 -13.18 -3.47 -11.26
N LEU A 231 -14.30 -3.62 -10.55
CA LEU A 231 -15.46 -2.73 -10.63
C LEU A 231 -16.12 -2.65 -9.25
N ASP A 232 -16.21 -1.44 -8.71
CA ASP A 232 -16.87 -1.14 -7.45
C ASP A 232 -18.38 -1.48 -7.53
N ASP A 233 -18.89 -2.10 -6.45
CA ASP A 233 -20.27 -2.58 -6.36
C ASP A 233 -21.31 -1.46 -6.53
N GLU A 234 -21.05 -0.24 -6.03
CA GLU A 234 -21.97 0.90 -6.17
C GLU A 234 -22.17 1.29 -7.64
N TYR A 235 -21.15 1.05 -8.45
CA TYR A 235 -21.12 1.44 -9.86
C TYR A 235 -21.52 0.31 -10.80
N LYS A 236 -21.77 -0.91 -10.29
CA LYS A 236 -22.23 -2.04 -11.11
C LYS A 236 -23.46 -1.70 -11.92
N ASP A 237 -24.56 -1.26 -11.31
CA ASP A 237 -25.79 -0.95 -12.05
C ASP A 237 -25.65 0.25 -13.01
N LYS A 238 -24.80 1.23 -12.64
CA LYS A 238 -24.50 2.40 -13.47
C LYS A 238 -23.68 2.04 -14.71
N THR A 239 -22.86 1.00 -14.61
CA THR A 239 -22.01 0.50 -15.69
C THR A 239 -22.62 -0.71 -16.42
N LYS A 240 -23.63 -1.38 -15.84
CA LYS A 240 -24.31 -2.58 -16.35
C LYS A 240 -24.98 -2.39 -17.71
N LEU A 241 -25.61 -1.23 -17.94
CA LEU A 241 -26.21 -0.90 -19.24
C LEU A 241 -25.20 -0.88 -20.41
N ILE A 242 -23.91 -0.78 -20.10
CA ILE A 242 -22.83 -0.60 -21.07
C ILE A 242 -21.91 -1.83 -21.06
N PHE A 243 -21.64 -2.43 -19.90
CA PHE A 243 -20.98 -3.72 -19.82
C PHE A 243 -21.87 -4.87 -20.32
N ASP A 244 -23.20 -4.77 -20.28
CA ASP A 244 -24.06 -5.79 -20.93
C ASP A 244 -23.94 -5.73 -22.48
N GLU A 245 -23.73 -4.55 -23.08
CA GLU A 245 -23.34 -4.46 -24.50
C GLU A 245 -21.92 -5.01 -24.75
N PHE A 246 -21.04 -4.89 -23.75
CA PHE A 246 -19.67 -5.42 -23.74
C PHE A 246 -19.61 -6.96 -23.62
N PHE A 247 -20.40 -7.56 -22.72
CA PHE A 247 -20.44 -9.00 -22.45
C PHE A 247 -21.22 -9.78 -23.51
N VAL A 248 -22.25 -9.19 -24.13
CA VAL A 248 -23.02 -9.87 -25.19
C VAL A 248 -22.17 -10.15 -26.44
N GLN A 249 -21.10 -9.38 -26.71
CA GLN A 249 -20.18 -9.66 -27.82
C GLN A 249 -19.11 -10.71 -27.49
N GLN A 250 -18.58 -10.78 -26.26
CA GLN A 250 -17.67 -11.88 -25.89
C GLN A 250 -18.37 -13.25 -25.82
N VAL A 251 -19.66 -13.28 -25.46
CA VAL A 251 -20.47 -14.52 -25.48
C VAL A 251 -20.81 -14.96 -26.92
N SER A 252 -20.69 -14.09 -27.92
CA SER A 252 -20.89 -14.48 -29.33
C SER A 252 -19.66 -15.10 -30.00
N ASP A 253 -18.46 -14.88 -29.44
CA ASP A 253 -17.20 -15.42 -29.99
C ASP A 253 -16.61 -16.60 -29.20
N ASP A 254 -17.08 -16.88 -27.98
CA ASP A 254 -16.66 -18.07 -27.21
C ASP A 254 -17.84 -18.95 -26.76
N PHE A 255 -18.26 -19.82 -27.68
CA PHE A 255 -19.08 -20.99 -27.37
C PHE A 255 -18.23 -22.07 -26.66
N SER A 256 -17.84 -21.85 -25.41
CA SER A 256 -17.72 -22.91 -24.38
C SER A 256 -17.22 -22.37 -23.05
N HIS A 257 -18.12 -22.04 -22.12
CA HIS A 257 -18.18 -22.62 -20.77
C HIS A 257 -19.20 -21.86 -19.92
N GLN A 258 -20.29 -22.55 -19.60
CA GLN A 258 -21.30 -22.12 -18.62
C GLN A 258 -20.67 -22.02 -17.23
N SER A 259 -20.57 -20.83 -16.62
CA SER A 259 -20.45 -20.73 -15.16
C SER A 259 -20.67 -19.34 -14.52
N TRP A 260 -21.56 -18.44 -15.00
CA TRP A 260 -21.73 -17.14 -14.30
C TRP A 260 -23.17 -16.64 -14.17
N LEU A 261 -24.14 -17.55 -14.03
CA LEU A 261 -25.54 -17.19 -13.72
C LEU A 261 -25.96 -17.42 -12.27
N ASN A 262 -25.02 -17.48 -11.32
CA ASN A 262 -25.34 -17.53 -9.90
C ASN A 262 -24.35 -16.70 -9.08
N LEU A 263 -24.49 -15.37 -9.11
CA LEU A 263 -24.18 -14.46 -8.00
C LEU A 263 -25.10 -13.25 -8.12
#